data_AF-A0A6A5ZGU6-F1
#
_entry.id   AF-A0A6A5ZGU6-F1
#
_cell.length_a   1.000
_cell.length_b   1.000
_cell.length_c   1.000
_cell.angle_alpha   90.00
_cell.angle_beta   90.00
_cell.angle_gamma   90.00
#
_symmetry.space_group_name_H-M   'P 1'
#
loop_
_entity.id
_entity.type
_entity.pdbx_description
1 polymer ?
#
loop_
_entity_poly.entity_id
_entity_poly.type
_entity_poly.pdbx_seq_one_letter_code
_entity_poly.pdbx_strand_id
1 'polypeptide(L)'
;MSRSPSPRPGGWSSPGLNTPYDTGGRASPYSNGGTHNVTWASAQARSAEVKGYTAFNPRNQGFFSRHFRRISTSLPFSAEKEKMGRGRYQGSKVVQLLQRIGRSLYRLRKPLTVLFLVIFSIVMFYVTPLHRVYRRSSMFGGGNKFVIILAANQGGGVMEWKGPREWAIERDSVKNKKKYVKNWGYDLEIVDMSTKKRYAHEWRESWEKVDTIRNAMRKYPHAEWFWWMDTNTFIMEPSYSLQSRIFNKLNKITYRDINHYNPLNISHPPADGYLDPETLSAVGDGKISSINLIVPQDCGGFNLGSFFVRRSVWTDRLLDIWWDPVGYEQKHMEWEHKEQDALEYMYTNQPWIRPHVAFIQQRSINSFPPGACGEKGDNPKIHYQEKDRDFVVNMAGCEWGRDCWAEMYNYRQLSNRLNRNPWEKFKDGISDSIKKMRESKKDDKKKGNH
;
A
#
# COMPACT_ATOMS: atom_id res chain seq x y z
N MET A 1 1.72 -32.69 -77.14
CA MET A 1 0.26 -32.79 -77.42
C MET A 1 -0.43 -31.92 -76.36
N SER A 2 -0.74 -30.66 -76.68
CA SER A 2 -2.03 -30.17 -77.23
C SER A 2 -3.19 -30.40 -76.26
N ARG A 3 -4.04 -29.45 -75.86
CA ARG A 3 -4.33 -28.07 -76.27
C ARG A 3 -5.31 -27.54 -75.20
N SER A 4 -5.29 -26.24 -74.96
CA SER A 4 -6.39 -25.48 -74.37
C SER A 4 -7.63 -25.50 -75.31
N PRO A 5 -8.83 -25.07 -74.89
CA PRO A 5 -9.11 -23.63 -74.94
C PRO A 5 -10.04 -23.07 -73.83
N SER A 6 -9.79 -21.80 -73.55
CA SER A 6 -10.64 -20.76 -72.97
C SER A 6 -12.04 -20.61 -73.60
N PRO A 7 -12.94 -19.82 -72.98
CA PRO A 7 -13.18 -18.48 -73.54
C PRO A 7 -13.17 -17.38 -72.45
N ARG A 8 -12.23 -16.42 -72.52
CA ARG A 8 -12.35 -15.05 -73.09
C ARG A 8 -12.86 -13.98 -72.10
N PRO A 9 -12.03 -12.97 -71.76
CA PRO A 9 -12.43 -11.71 -71.15
C PRO A 9 -12.71 -10.64 -72.22
N GLY A 10 -13.84 -9.94 -72.15
CA GLY A 10 -14.08 -8.65 -72.83
C GLY A 10 -13.96 -7.54 -71.77
N GLY A 11 -13.17 -6.48 -71.95
CA GLY A 11 -13.16 -5.52 -73.08
C GLY A 11 -14.10 -4.37 -72.67
N TRP A 12 -13.74 -3.09 -72.60
CA TRP A 12 -12.89 -2.27 -73.47
C TRP A 12 -12.27 -1.13 -72.61
N SER A 13 -10.96 -0.87 -72.67
CA SER A 13 -10.18 -0.09 -73.66
C SER A 13 -10.19 1.42 -73.41
N SER A 14 -9.02 1.89 -72.99
CA SER A 14 -8.52 3.26 -72.85
C SER A 14 -8.42 4.01 -74.19
N PRO A 15 -8.05 5.30 -74.17
CA PRO A 15 -6.67 5.58 -74.59
C PRO A 15 -5.98 6.70 -73.79
N GLY A 16 -4.70 6.47 -73.51
CA GLY A 16 -3.73 7.55 -73.36
C GLY A 16 -3.03 7.83 -74.70
N LEU A 17 -2.10 8.79 -74.65
CA LEU A 17 -1.19 9.36 -75.68
C LEU A 17 -1.62 10.79 -76.08
N ASN A 18 -0.79 11.83 -76.10
CA ASN A 18 0.65 11.91 -76.40
C ASN A 18 1.30 13.17 -75.81
N THR A 19 2.57 13.05 -75.44
CA THR A 19 3.58 14.12 -75.48
C THR A 19 3.81 14.60 -76.92
N PRO A 20 4.23 15.86 -77.14
CA PRO A 20 5.17 16.13 -78.22
C PRO A 20 6.47 16.75 -77.72
N TYR A 21 7.54 16.18 -78.27
CA TYR A 21 8.91 16.67 -78.33
C TYR A 21 9.00 17.90 -79.23
N ASP A 22 9.99 18.75 -78.96
CA ASP A 22 10.42 19.91 -79.74
C ASP A 22 10.60 19.65 -81.24
N THR A 23 10.25 20.63 -82.08
CA THR A 23 11.01 21.02 -83.28
C THR A 23 10.54 22.38 -83.84
N GLY A 24 11.41 23.39 -83.73
CA GLY A 24 11.72 24.36 -84.80
C GLY A 24 10.70 25.43 -85.22
N GLY A 25 11.04 26.70 -84.94
CA GLY A 25 10.90 27.77 -85.94
C GLY A 25 10.02 28.99 -85.59
N ARG A 26 10.70 30.12 -85.33
CA ARG A 26 10.43 31.53 -85.73
C ARG A 26 9.00 31.86 -86.24
N ALA A 27 8.31 32.94 -85.89
CA ALA A 27 8.69 34.30 -85.56
C ALA A 27 7.50 35.07 -84.91
N SER A 28 7.82 36.19 -84.28
CA SER A 28 7.02 37.31 -83.72
C SER A 28 5.82 37.80 -84.58
N PRO A 29 4.96 38.77 -84.14
CA PRO A 29 5.01 39.59 -82.92
C PRO A 29 3.66 39.81 -82.18
N TYR A 30 3.80 40.52 -81.05
CA TYR A 30 2.80 41.23 -80.25
C TYR A 30 1.53 41.72 -80.97
N SER A 31 0.39 41.61 -80.28
CA SER A 31 -0.70 42.59 -80.36
C SER A 31 -1.03 43.09 -78.96
N ASN A 32 -0.73 44.38 -78.77
CA ASN A 32 -1.19 45.22 -77.66
C ASN A 32 -2.72 45.27 -77.63
N GLY A 33 -3.31 45.31 -76.43
CA GLY A 33 -4.68 45.77 -76.24
C GLY A 33 -5.25 45.49 -74.86
N GLY A 34 -5.32 46.53 -74.00
CA GLY A 34 -6.27 46.57 -72.88
C GLY A 34 -5.66 46.55 -71.49
N THR A 35 -5.40 47.72 -70.95
CA THR A 35 -5.19 47.99 -69.51
C THR A 35 -6.38 47.49 -68.68
N HIS A 36 -6.08 46.78 -67.58
CA HIS A 36 -7.00 46.23 -66.55
C HIS A 36 -7.61 44.85 -66.79
N ASN A 37 -6.81 43.78 -66.79
CA ASN A 37 -7.29 42.48 -66.28
C ASN A 37 -6.14 41.59 -65.79
N VAL A 38 -5.94 41.55 -64.47
CA VAL A 38 -5.07 40.54 -63.83
C VAL A 38 -5.88 39.26 -63.75
N THR A 39 -5.59 38.29 -64.63
CA THR A 39 -6.22 36.97 -64.56
C THR A 39 -5.58 36.13 -63.45
N TRP A 40 -6.38 35.27 -62.80
CA TRP A 40 -5.93 34.43 -61.69
C TRP A 40 -4.70 33.57 -62.03
N ALA A 41 -4.57 33.18 -63.29
CA ALA A 41 -3.41 32.47 -63.81
C ALA A 41 -2.11 33.29 -63.74
N SER A 42 -2.17 34.61 -64.03
CA SER A 42 -1.00 35.49 -63.97
C SER A 42 -0.52 35.76 -62.53
N ALA A 43 -1.45 35.79 -61.57
CA ALA A 43 -1.14 35.92 -60.15
C ALA A 43 -0.58 34.61 -59.57
N GLN A 44 -1.13 33.47 -59.99
CA GLN A 44 -0.65 32.14 -59.57
C GLN A 44 0.76 31.87 -60.09
N ALA A 45 1.07 32.23 -61.35
CA ALA A 45 2.40 32.09 -61.94
C ALA A 45 3.45 32.92 -61.18
N ARG A 46 3.16 34.20 -60.88
CA ARG A 46 4.05 35.05 -60.07
C ARG A 46 4.23 34.54 -58.63
N SER A 47 3.20 33.93 -58.04
CA SER A 47 3.30 33.36 -56.68
C SER A 47 4.10 32.05 -56.62
N ALA A 48 4.15 31.31 -57.73
CA ALA A 48 4.93 30.09 -57.86
C ALA A 48 6.43 30.40 -58.02
N GLU A 49 6.76 31.48 -58.73
CA GLU A 49 8.14 31.94 -58.94
C GLU A 49 8.81 32.46 -57.64
N VAL A 50 8.03 33.04 -56.72
CA VAL A 50 8.53 33.56 -55.42
C VAL A 50 8.74 32.45 -54.37
N LYS A 51 8.29 31.21 -54.62
CA LYS A 51 8.50 30.06 -53.71
C LYS A 51 9.78 29.26 -54.02
N GLY A 52 10.75 29.86 -54.69
CA GLY A 52 12.05 29.26 -55.02
C GLY A 52 13.06 29.13 -53.87
N TYR A 53 12.63 28.73 -52.66
CA TYR A 53 13.57 28.26 -51.63
C TYR A 53 13.45 26.74 -51.49
N THR A 54 14.55 26.04 -51.77
CA THR A 54 14.68 24.58 -51.65
C THR A 54 14.42 24.15 -50.20
N ALA A 55 13.23 23.60 -49.93
CA ALA A 55 12.91 23.03 -48.63
C ALA A 55 13.74 21.76 -48.40
N PHE A 56 14.62 21.83 -47.41
CA PHE A 56 15.43 20.71 -46.90
C PHE A 56 14.50 19.56 -46.46
N ASN A 57 14.67 18.38 -47.05
CA ASN A 57 13.81 17.22 -46.81
C ASN A 57 14.60 16.14 -46.04
N PRO A 58 14.58 16.10 -44.69
CA PRO A 58 15.30 15.07 -43.97
C PRO A 58 14.54 13.75 -44.05
N ARG A 59 15.19 12.76 -44.66
CA ARG A 59 14.77 11.37 -44.77
C ARG A 59 14.77 10.73 -43.37
N ASN A 60 13.73 9.94 -43.06
CA ASN A 60 13.48 9.17 -41.83
C ASN A 60 13.15 9.95 -40.55
N GLN A 61 11.84 10.06 -40.25
CA GLN A 61 11.36 10.45 -38.93
C GLN A 61 10.02 9.77 -38.62
N GLY A 62 10.02 8.97 -37.54
CA GLY A 62 8.94 8.04 -37.14
C GLY A 62 7.69 8.70 -36.58
N PHE A 63 6.69 7.86 -36.25
CA PHE A 63 5.32 8.25 -35.86
C PHE A 63 5.22 9.42 -34.87
N PHE A 64 6.10 9.46 -33.85
CA PHE A 64 6.09 10.50 -32.82
C PHE A 64 6.48 11.90 -33.32
N SER A 65 7.41 12.03 -34.27
CA SER A 65 7.82 13.36 -34.77
C SER A 65 6.76 13.97 -35.69
N ARG A 66 5.98 13.15 -36.40
CA ARG A 66 4.83 13.61 -37.21
C ARG A 66 3.73 14.18 -36.33
N HIS A 67 3.49 13.59 -35.15
CA HIS A 67 2.47 14.06 -34.22
C HIS A 67 2.90 15.34 -33.48
N PHE A 68 4.18 15.41 -33.06
CA PHE A 68 4.71 16.63 -32.46
C PHE A 68 4.82 17.80 -33.45
N ARG A 69 5.07 17.53 -34.74
CA ARG A 69 5.00 18.58 -35.77
C ARG A 69 3.60 19.16 -35.91
N ARG A 70 2.55 18.33 -35.92
CA ARG A 70 1.16 18.82 -35.93
C ARG A 70 0.82 19.72 -34.74
N ILE A 71 1.36 19.43 -33.56
CA ILE A 71 1.19 20.26 -32.36
C ILE A 71 2.02 21.55 -32.45
N SER A 72 3.22 21.50 -33.06
CA SER A 72 4.05 22.69 -33.29
C SER A 72 3.53 23.61 -34.41
N THR A 73 2.81 23.07 -35.39
CA THR A 73 2.20 23.85 -36.49
C THR A 73 0.83 24.43 -36.12
N SER A 74 0.21 24.00 -35.02
CA SER A 74 -1.01 24.61 -34.47
C SER A 74 -0.73 25.77 -33.52
N LEU A 75 0.53 26.09 -33.26
CA LEU A 75 0.91 27.32 -32.59
C LEU A 75 1.10 28.40 -33.65
N PRO A 76 0.41 29.55 -33.56
CA PRO A 76 0.61 30.61 -34.53
C PRO A 76 2.04 31.11 -34.36
N PHE A 77 2.90 30.79 -35.33
CA PHE A 77 4.11 31.56 -35.53
C PHE A 77 3.64 32.99 -35.80
N SER A 78 3.97 33.91 -34.89
CA SER A 78 3.82 35.33 -35.16
C SER A 78 4.88 35.69 -36.20
N ALA A 79 4.58 35.40 -37.47
CA ALA A 79 5.24 36.04 -38.57
C ALA A 79 4.95 37.53 -38.42
N GLU A 80 6.01 38.28 -38.15
CA GLU A 80 6.03 39.72 -38.02
C GLU A 80 5.64 40.33 -39.37
N LYS A 81 4.33 40.39 -39.63
CA LYS A 81 3.77 41.21 -40.69
C LYS A 81 4.16 42.64 -40.35
N GLU A 82 5.02 43.22 -41.17
CA GLU A 82 5.36 44.63 -41.19
C GLU A 82 4.13 45.48 -40.87
N LYS A 83 4.08 46.02 -39.65
CA LYS A 83 3.12 47.06 -39.29
C LYS A 83 3.71 48.40 -39.70
N MET A 84 3.65 48.70 -41.00
CA MET A 84 3.70 50.08 -41.45
C MET A 84 2.39 50.77 -41.04
N GLY A 85 2.53 51.77 -40.17
CA GLY A 85 1.61 52.91 -40.05
C GLY A 85 0.15 52.64 -39.70
N ARG A 86 -0.17 52.38 -38.42
CA ARG A 86 -1.46 52.80 -37.84
C ARG A 86 -1.24 53.33 -36.42
N GLY A 87 -1.68 54.57 -36.20
CA GLY A 87 -1.40 55.40 -35.02
C GLY A 87 -1.68 54.71 -33.69
N ARG A 88 -0.75 54.88 -32.75
CA ARG A 88 -0.93 54.52 -31.35
C ARG A 88 -1.99 55.43 -30.73
N TYR A 89 -3.20 54.91 -30.56
CA TYR A 89 -4.14 55.49 -29.60
C TYR A 89 -3.56 55.29 -28.19
N GLN A 90 -3.15 56.37 -27.51
CA GLN A 90 -2.85 56.33 -26.09
C GLN A 90 -4.17 56.15 -25.32
N GLY A 91 -4.61 54.89 -25.20
CA GLY A 91 -5.66 54.55 -24.25
C GLY A 91 -5.22 54.90 -22.83
N SER A 92 -6.15 55.45 -22.04
CA SER A 92 -6.01 55.79 -20.62
C SER A 92 -5.10 54.80 -19.86
N LYS A 93 -4.24 55.31 -18.96
CA LYS A 93 -3.32 54.50 -18.12
C LYS A 93 -4.05 53.33 -17.43
N VAL A 94 -5.34 53.50 -17.12
CA VAL A 94 -6.22 52.48 -16.54
C VAL A 94 -6.46 51.31 -17.50
N VAL A 95 -6.69 51.57 -18.79
CA VAL A 95 -6.92 50.54 -19.80
C VAL A 95 -5.65 49.71 -20.06
N GLN A 96 -4.48 50.37 -20.03
CA GLN A 96 -3.20 49.67 -20.16
C GLN A 96 -2.88 48.81 -18.91
N LEU A 97 -3.24 49.28 -17.72
CA LEU A 97 -3.14 48.51 -16.47
C LEU A 97 -4.06 47.29 -16.50
N LEU A 98 -5.32 47.47 -16.91
CA LEU A 98 -6.30 46.38 -17.07
C LEU A 98 -5.86 45.36 -18.12
N GLN A 99 -5.28 45.77 -19.23
CA GLN A 99 -4.72 44.85 -20.23
C GLN A 99 -3.49 44.09 -19.72
N ARG A 100 -2.63 44.72 -18.89
CA ARG A 100 -1.51 44.02 -18.23
C ARG A 100 -2.03 43.01 -17.20
N ILE A 101 -3.00 43.38 -16.38
CA ILE A 101 -3.65 42.49 -15.41
C ILE A 101 -4.35 41.32 -16.13
N GLY A 102 -5.09 41.59 -17.21
CA GLY A 102 -5.74 40.56 -18.02
C GLY A 102 -4.76 39.59 -18.69
N ARG A 103 -3.61 40.07 -19.18
CA ARG A 103 -2.53 39.21 -19.71
C ARG A 103 -1.85 38.39 -18.61
N SER A 104 -1.62 38.98 -17.44
CA SER A 104 -1.08 38.27 -16.28
C SER A 104 -2.05 37.19 -15.76
N LEU A 105 -3.35 37.50 -15.68
CA LEU A 105 -4.41 36.53 -15.35
C LEU A 105 -4.52 35.41 -16.39
N TYR A 106 -4.41 35.72 -17.68
CA TYR A 106 -4.39 34.72 -18.75
C TYR A 106 -3.16 33.79 -18.68
N ARG A 107 -2.00 34.33 -18.27
CA ARG A 107 -0.80 33.53 -18.00
C ARG A 107 -0.93 32.69 -16.73
N LEU A 108 -1.62 33.19 -15.70
CA LEU A 108 -1.91 32.46 -14.45
C LEU A 108 -3.02 31.42 -14.61
N ARG A 109 -3.90 31.54 -15.62
CA ARG A 109 -4.97 30.57 -15.90
C ARG A 109 -4.42 29.17 -16.15
N LYS A 110 -3.31 29.02 -16.89
CA LYS A 110 -2.70 27.70 -17.17
C LYS A 110 -2.17 27.00 -15.91
N PRO A 111 -1.29 27.60 -15.07
CA PRO A 111 -0.83 26.97 -13.85
C PRO A 111 -1.97 26.75 -12.84
N LEU A 112 -2.94 27.66 -12.74
CA LEU A 112 -4.13 27.45 -11.89
C LEU A 112 -5.01 26.29 -12.38
N THR A 113 -5.19 26.13 -13.69
CA THR A 113 -5.93 24.99 -14.25
C THR A 113 -5.20 23.67 -13.99
N VAL A 114 -3.87 23.64 -14.13
CA VAL A 114 -3.07 22.45 -13.81
C VAL A 114 -3.16 22.13 -12.31
N LEU A 115 -3.01 23.13 -11.44
CA LEU A 115 -3.16 22.96 -10.00
C LEU A 115 -4.55 22.40 -9.65
N PHE A 116 -5.60 22.96 -10.25
CA PHE A 116 -6.96 22.47 -10.07
C PHE A 116 -7.13 21.03 -10.53
N LEU A 117 -6.59 20.66 -11.70
CA LEU A 117 -6.64 19.28 -12.20
C LEU A 117 -5.87 18.31 -11.29
N VAL A 118 -4.73 18.73 -10.74
CA VAL A 118 -3.96 17.91 -9.78
C VAL A 118 -4.76 17.71 -8.50
N ILE A 119 -5.30 18.80 -7.92
CA ILE A 119 -6.12 18.71 -6.70
C ILE A 119 -7.36 17.86 -6.96
N PHE A 120 -8.05 18.07 -8.08
CA PHE A 120 -9.22 17.29 -8.46
C PHE A 120 -8.88 15.81 -8.63
N SER A 121 -7.74 15.50 -9.26
CA SER A 121 -7.27 14.11 -9.43
C SER A 121 -6.95 13.45 -8.09
N ILE A 122 -6.31 14.17 -7.17
CA ILE A 122 -6.04 13.72 -5.80
C ILE A 122 -7.36 13.47 -5.06
N VAL A 123 -8.28 14.42 -5.10
CA VAL A 123 -9.60 14.29 -4.45
C VAL A 123 -10.35 13.10 -5.03
N MET A 124 -10.41 12.96 -6.36
CA MET A 124 -11.04 11.81 -7.01
C MET A 124 -10.39 10.50 -6.59
N PHE A 125 -9.06 10.43 -6.50
CA PHE A 125 -8.36 9.22 -6.07
C PHE A 125 -8.74 8.78 -4.64
N TYR A 126 -8.87 9.72 -3.71
CA TYR A 126 -9.22 9.44 -2.31
C TYR A 126 -10.72 9.30 -2.05
N VAL A 127 -11.58 9.95 -2.84
CA VAL A 127 -13.06 9.85 -2.73
C VAL A 127 -13.56 8.56 -3.36
N THR A 128 -12.96 8.10 -4.45
CA THR A 128 -13.33 6.87 -5.15
C THR A 128 -12.65 5.63 -4.53
N PRO A 129 -13.12 4.40 -4.82
CA PRO A 129 -12.44 3.19 -4.38
C PRO A 129 -11.07 2.95 -5.04
N LEU A 130 -10.62 3.82 -5.97
CA LEU A 130 -9.34 3.70 -6.67
C LEU A 130 -8.17 3.57 -5.70
N HIS A 131 -8.13 4.38 -4.65
CA HIS A 131 -7.09 4.29 -3.63
C HIS A 131 -7.05 2.91 -2.93
N ARG A 132 -8.22 2.28 -2.72
CA ARG A 132 -8.28 0.93 -2.11
C ARG A 132 -7.77 -0.14 -3.08
N VAL A 133 -8.18 -0.06 -4.35
CA VAL A 133 -7.72 -0.98 -5.40
C VAL A 133 -6.21 -0.86 -5.59
N TYR A 134 -5.68 0.37 -5.59
CA TYR A 134 -4.25 0.63 -5.65
C TYR A 134 -3.49 -0.01 -4.48
N ARG A 135 -3.98 0.17 -3.24
CA ARG A 135 -3.34 -0.42 -2.05
C ARG A 135 -3.42 -1.96 -2.03
N ARG A 136 -4.52 -2.52 -2.52
CA ARG A 136 -4.71 -3.98 -2.61
C ARG A 136 -3.86 -4.62 -3.72
N SER A 137 -3.62 -3.92 -4.82
CA SER A 137 -2.90 -4.46 -5.99
C SER A 137 -1.50 -4.98 -5.63
N SER A 138 -1.15 -6.17 -6.10
CA SER A 138 0.14 -6.83 -5.83
C SER A 138 1.36 -6.06 -6.35
N MET A 139 1.20 -5.32 -7.45
CA MET A 139 2.28 -4.59 -8.12
C MET A 139 2.60 -3.26 -7.46
N PHE A 140 1.60 -2.62 -6.87
CA PHE A 140 1.75 -1.29 -6.27
C PHE A 140 1.74 -1.38 -4.75
N GLY A 141 0.55 -1.44 -4.13
CA GLY A 141 0.44 -1.41 -2.67
C GLY A 141 0.80 -2.71 -1.96
N GLY A 142 0.73 -3.85 -2.64
CA GLY A 142 1.07 -5.17 -2.09
C GLY A 142 0.17 -5.65 -0.95
N GLY A 143 -1.00 -5.03 -0.76
CA GLY A 143 -1.91 -5.35 0.34
C GLY A 143 -2.47 -6.78 0.26
N ASN A 144 -2.76 -7.29 -0.94
CA ASN A 144 -3.27 -8.66 -1.13
C ASN A 144 -2.29 -9.77 -0.73
N LYS A 145 -1.02 -9.45 -0.45
CA LYS A 145 -0.02 -10.41 0.03
C LYS A 145 -0.16 -10.72 1.53
N PHE A 146 -0.93 -9.92 2.28
CA PHE A 146 -1.05 -10.03 3.72
C PHE A 146 -2.49 -10.31 4.14
N VAL A 147 -2.65 -11.33 4.98
CA VAL A 147 -3.92 -11.70 5.60
C VAL A 147 -3.75 -11.61 7.11
N ILE A 148 -4.63 -10.87 7.78
CA ILE A 148 -4.73 -10.88 9.24
C ILE A 148 -5.75 -11.94 9.63
N ILE A 149 -5.37 -12.82 10.54
CA ILE A 149 -6.25 -13.85 11.10
C ILE A 149 -6.59 -13.42 12.52
N LEU A 150 -7.88 -13.31 12.80
CA LEU A 150 -8.42 -13.00 14.11
C LEU A 150 -9.34 -14.14 14.55
N ALA A 151 -8.92 -14.86 15.58
CA ALA A 151 -9.80 -15.76 16.32
C ALA A 151 -10.69 -14.92 17.24
N ALA A 152 -11.96 -14.77 16.87
CA ALA A 152 -12.94 -14.03 17.65
C ALA A 152 -14.17 -14.93 17.88
N ASN A 153 -14.63 -15.00 19.12
CA ASN A 153 -15.80 -15.81 19.47
C ASN A 153 -17.08 -14.98 19.29
N GLN A 154 -17.62 -14.97 18.08
CA GLN A 154 -18.79 -14.15 17.73
C GLN A 154 -20.09 -14.63 18.40
N GLY A 155 -20.15 -15.88 18.86
CA GLY A 155 -21.36 -16.52 19.40
C GLY A 155 -21.42 -16.60 20.93
N GLY A 156 -20.30 -16.39 21.62
CA GLY A 156 -20.14 -16.72 23.04
C GLY A 156 -19.64 -18.16 23.25
N GLY A 157 -19.03 -18.42 24.41
CA GLY A 157 -18.44 -19.72 24.75
C GLY A 157 -19.49 -20.81 25.00
N VAL A 158 -19.03 -22.07 24.99
CA VAL A 158 -19.88 -23.25 25.22
C VAL A 158 -20.17 -23.48 26.72
N MET A 159 -19.28 -23.04 27.61
CA MET A 159 -19.37 -23.27 29.06
C MET A 159 -19.76 -22.01 29.85
N GLU A 160 -19.37 -20.83 29.38
CA GLU A 160 -19.70 -19.55 30.02
C GLU A 160 -20.35 -18.60 29.02
N TRP A 161 -21.45 -17.98 29.46
CA TRP A 161 -22.08 -16.91 28.70
C TRP A 161 -21.14 -15.73 28.62
N LYS A 162 -20.83 -15.33 27.39
CA LYS A 162 -19.91 -14.23 27.14
C LYS A 162 -20.34 -12.95 27.85
N GLY A 163 -19.49 -12.46 28.74
CA GLY A 163 -19.79 -11.31 29.58
C GLY A 163 -19.86 -10.01 28.78
N PRO A 164 -20.54 -8.96 29.27
CA PRO A 164 -20.60 -7.65 28.59
C PRO A 164 -19.22 -7.05 28.30
N ARG A 165 -18.24 -7.34 29.17
CA ARG A 165 -16.84 -6.90 29.01
C ARG A 165 -16.16 -7.60 27.83
N GLU A 166 -16.28 -8.91 27.72
CA GLU A 166 -15.73 -9.70 26.60
C GLU A 166 -16.36 -9.30 25.27
N TRP A 167 -17.67 -9.08 25.23
CA TRP A 167 -18.35 -8.52 24.05
C TRP A 167 -17.77 -7.18 23.63
N ALA A 168 -17.46 -6.32 24.60
CA ALA A 168 -16.87 -5.02 24.32
C ALA A 168 -15.42 -5.13 23.84
N ILE A 169 -14.60 -6.01 24.43
CA ILE A 169 -13.22 -6.27 24.00
C ILE A 169 -13.20 -6.78 22.56
N GLU A 170 -13.99 -7.79 22.25
CA GLU A 170 -14.05 -8.35 20.90
C GLU A 170 -14.50 -7.31 19.88
N ARG A 171 -15.57 -6.58 20.18
CA ARG A 171 -16.08 -5.53 19.29
C ARG A 171 -15.02 -4.47 19.01
N ASP A 172 -14.27 -4.04 20.03
CA ASP A 172 -13.21 -3.04 19.86
C ASP A 172 -12.02 -3.61 19.09
N SER A 173 -11.64 -4.87 19.34
CA SER A 173 -10.57 -5.60 18.65
C SER A 173 -10.87 -5.81 17.17
N VAL A 174 -12.07 -6.32 16.85
CA VAL A 174 -12.57 -6.50 15.47
C VAL A 174 -12.63 -5.16 14.76
N LYS A 175 -13.17 -4.12 15.39
CA LYS A 175 -13.26 -2.78 14.80
C LYS A 175 -11.88 -2.19 14.51
N ASN A 176 -10.92 -2.37 15.41
CA ASN A 176 -9.54 -1.92 15.25
C ASN A 176 -8.88 -2.60 14.03
N LYS A 177 -8.91 -3.94 13.97
CA LYS A 177 -8.31 -4.73 12.88
C LYS A 177 -9.01 -4.46 11.55
N LYS A 178 -10.35 -4.39 11.52
CA LYS A 178 -11.14 -4.06 10.32
C LYS A 178 -10.80 -2.68 9.77
N LYS A 179 -10.57 -1.69 10.65
CA LYS A 179 -10.12 -0.35 10.23
C LYS A 179 -8.73 -0.40 9.61
N TYR A 180 -7.81 -1.15 10.23
CA TYR A 180 -6.43 -1.28 9.76
C TYR A 180 -6.35 -1.95 8.37
N VAL A 181 -7.00 -3.11 8.19
CA VAL A 181 -6.99 -3.81 6.89
C VAL A 181 -7.65 -2.99 5.79
N LYS A 182 -8.74 -2.28 6.09
CA LYS A 182 -9.42 -1.41 5.13
C LYS A 182 -8.53 -0.25 4.69
N ASN A 183 -7.71 0.28 5.59
CA ASN A 183 -6.78 1.35 5.27
C ASN A 183 -5.69 0.85 4.33
N TRP A 184 -5.15 -0.35 4.54
CA TRP A 184 -3.98 -0.84 3.80
C TRP A 184 -4.28 -1.83 2.67
N GLY A 185 -5.53 -2.21 2.48
CA GLY A 185 -5.92 -3.16 1.44
C GLY A 185 -5.54 -4.61 1.75
N TYR A 186 -5.33 -4.94 3.03
CA TYR A 186 -5.13 -6.32 3.50
C TYR A 186 -6.46 -7.06 3.56
N ASP A 187 -6.37 -8.39 3.68
CA ASP A 187 -7.52 -9.24 3.98
C ASP A 187 -7.60 -9.52 5.49
N LEU A 188 -8.82 -9.69 6.00
CA LEU A 188 -9.08 -10.03 7.40
C LEU A 188 -9.97 -11.27 7.45
N GLU A 189 -9.42 -12.35 7.99
CA GLU A 189 -10.16 -13.55 8.31
C GLU A 189 -10.57 -13.52 9.77
N ILE A 190 -11.88 -13.47 10.02
CA ILE A 190 -12.43 -13.59 11.36
C ILE A 190 -12.97 -15.00 11.49
N VAL A 191 -12.38 -15.79 12.38
CA VAL A 191 -12.78 -17.17 12.61
C VAL A 191 -13.49 -17.27 13.94
N ASP A 192 -14.70 -17.81 13.88
CA ASP A 192 -15.48 -18.16 15.06
C ASP A 192 -14.96 -19.47 15.65
N MET A 193 -14.41 -19.37 16.85
CA MET A 193 -13.83 -20.50 17.60
C MET A 193 -14.91 -21.26 18.38
N SER A 194 -16.10 -20.69 18.59
CA SER A 194 -17.15 -21.32 19.41
C SER A 194 -17.75 -22.59 18.80
N THR A 195 -17.77 -22.67 17.47
CA THR A 195 -18.48 -23.72 16.72
C THR A 195 -17.61 -24.93 16.40
N LYS A 196 -16.30 -24.87 16.65
CA LYS A 196 -15.34 -25.91 16.25
C LYS A 196 -15.06 -26.91 17.38
N LYS A 197 -16.11 -27.67 17.70
CA LYS A 197 -16.07 -29.04 18.29
C LYS A 197 -15.36 -29.23 19.64
N ARG A 198 -16.20 -29.22 20.67
CA ARG A 198 -16.21 -30.06 21.87
C ARG A 198 -15.58 -31.45 21.62
N TYR A 199 -14.31 -31.63 21.95
CA TYR A 199 -13.73 -32.95 22.21
C TYR A 199 -13.86 -33.25 23.72
N ALA A 200 -14.14 -34.50 24.07
CA ALA A 200 -14.90 -34.89 25.26
C ALA A 200 -14.33 -34.54 26.65
N HIS A 201 -13.12 -34.00 26.76
CA HIS A 201 -12.46 -33.78 28.07
C HIS A 201 -11.54 -32.56 28.15
N GLU A 202 -11.38 -31.76 27.09
CA GLU A 202 -10.45 -30.61 27.14
C GLU A 202 -10.81 -29.47 26.18
N TRP A 203 -10.46 -28.25 26.58
CA TRP A 203 -10.64 -27.02 25.81
C TRP A 203 -9.44 -26.76 24.89
N ARG A 204 -9.64 -26.98 23.57
CA ARG A 204 -8.62 -26.95 22.52
C ARG A 204 -8.52 -25.63 21.73
N GLU A 205 -9.11 -24.54 22.20
CA GLU A 205 -9.17 -23.27 21.45
C GLU A 205 -7.82 -22.77 20.91
N SER A 206 -6.76 -22.98 21.68
CA SER A 206 -5.44 -22.48 21.30
C SER A 206 -4.76 -23.35 20.23
N TRP A 207 -5.12 -24.64 20.16
CA TRP A 207 -4.66 -25.58 19.14
C TRP A 207 -5.33 -25.38 17.78
N GLU A 208 -6.54 -24.81 17.76
CA GLU A 208 -7.24 -24.45 16.52
C GLU A 208 -6.51 -23.40 15.67
N LYS A 209 -5.50 -22.72 16.23
CA LYS A 209 -4.58 -21.83 15.50
C LYS A 209 -4.05 -22.51 14.24
N VAL A 210 -3.58 -23.75 14.37
CA VAL A 210 -2.94 -24.51 13.29
C VAL A 210 -3.91 -24.74 12.13
N ASP A 211 -5.09 -25.29 12.42
CA ASP A 211 -6.12 -25.56 11.41
C ASP A 211 -6.66 -24.28 10.78
N THR A 212 -6.80 -23.23 11.58
CA THR A 212 -7.27 -21.93 11.11
C THR A 212 -6.28 -21.29 10.14
N ILE A 213 -4.98 -21.34 10.44
CA ILE A 213 -3.92 -20.86 9.55
C ILE A 213 -3.94 -21.66 8.23
N ARG A 214 -4.03 -22.99 8.30
CA ARG A 214 -4.11 -23.85 7.12
C ARG A 214 -5.33 -23.52 6.25
N ASN A 215 -6.49 -23.31 6.86
CA ASN A 215 -7.71 -22.93 6.15
C ASN A 215 -7.61 -21.52 5.53
N ALA A 216 -7.01 -20.56 6.23
CA ALA A 216 -6.75 -19.23 5.68
C ALA A 216 -5.80 -19.30 4.47
N MET A 217 -4.77 -20.14 4.51
CA MET A 217 -3.88 -20.38 3.36
C MET A 217 -4.62 -20.96 2.16
N ARG A 218 -5.62 -21.82 2.35
CA ARG A 218 -6.46 -22.32 1.25
C ARG A 218 -7.39 -21.24 0.70
N LYS A 219 -8.00 -20.44 1.59
CA LYS A 219 -8.97 -19.39 1.23
C LYS A 219 -8.34 -18.21 0.48
N TYR A 220 -7.09 -17.84 0.82
CA TYR A 220 -6.40 -16.69 0.26
C TYR A 220 -5.15 -17.10 -0.54
N PRO A 221 -5.28 -17.71 -1.73
CA PRO A 221 -4.15 -18.30 -2.48
C PRO A 221 -3.07 -17.29 -2.88
N HIS A 222 -3.42 -16.01 -3.02
CA HIS A 222 -2.48 -14.95 -3.40
C HIS A 222 -1.72 -14.32 -2.21
N ALA A 223 -2.07 -14.69 -0.98
CA ALA A 223 -1.41 -14.21 0.21
C ALA A 223 -0.10 -14.98 0.47
N GLU A 224 0.94 -14.21 0.79
CA GLU A 224 2.27 -14.71 1.13
C GLU A 224 2.45 -14.81 2.65
N TRP A 225 1.94 -13.84 3.40
CA TRP A 225 2.10 -13.74 4.85
C TRP A 225 0.75 -13.70 5.56
N PHE A 226 0.67 -14.48 6.63
CA PHE A 226 -0.47 -14.62 7.50
C PHE A 226 -0.08 -14.12 8.88
N TRP A 227 -0.77 -13.11 9.37
CA TRP A 227 -0.53 -12.54 10.68
C TRP A 227 -1.61 -13.01 11.63
N TRP A 228 -1.23 -13.90 12.56
CA TRP A 228 -2.11 -14.29 13.65
C TRP A 228 -2.17 -13.16 14.69
N MET A 229 -3.37 -12.81 15.14
CA MET A 229 -3.57 -11.86 16.23
C MET A 229 -4.68 -12.33 17.16
N ASP A 230 -4.39 -12.40 18.45
CA ASP A 230 -5.38 -12.73 19.48
C ASP A 230 -6.42 -11.61 19.65
N THR A 231 -7.59 -11.95 20.22
CA THR A 231 -8.64 -10.97 20.48
C THR A 231 -8.19 -9.88 21.45
N ASN A 232 -7.34 -10.21 22.43
CA ASN A 232 -6.81 -9.27 23.42
C ASN A 232 -5.63 -8.43 22.90
N THR A 233 -5.48 -8.28 21.57
CA THR A 233 -4.49 -7.39 20.95
C THR A 233 -5.12 -6.13 20.33
N PHE A 234 -4.40 -5.02 20.38
CA PHE A 234 -4.83 -3.75 19.79
C PHE A 234 -3.72 -3.10 18.95
N ILE A 235 -4.03 -2.75 17.70
CA ILE A 235 -3.11 -2.04 16.81
C ILE A 235 -3.10 -0.57 17.20
N MET A 236 -1.97 -0.12 17.73
CA MET A 236 -1.78 1.23 18.25
C MET A 236 -1.47 2.22 17.14
N GLU A 237 -0.76 1.79 16.09
CA GLU A 237 -0.29 2.64 15.01
C GLU A 237 -0.91 2.27 13.65
N PRO A 238 -2.16 2.68 13.36
CA PRO A 238 -2.83 2.30 12.12
C PRO A 238 -2.26 2.98 10.86
N SER A 239 -1.41 3.99 11.04
CA SER A 239 -0.82 4.82 9.99
C SER A 239 0.41 4.20 9.33
N TYR A 240 0.96 3.10 9.87
CA TYR A 240 2.08 2.38 9.26
C TYR A 240 1.61 1.11 8.57
N SER A 241 2.20 0.79 7.42
CA SER A 241 1.98 -0.48 6.74
C SER A 241 2.90 -1.57 7.30
N LEU A 242 2.48 -2.84 7.22
CA LEU A 242 3.29 -3.98 7.63
C LEU A 242 4.60 -4.04 6.86
N GLN A 243 4.58 -3.71 5.57
CA GLN A 243 5.77 -3.68 4.73
C GLN A 243 6.78 -2.65 5.24
N SER A 244 6.32 -1.43 5.54
CA SER A 244 7.20 -0.35 5.99
C SER A 244 7.78 -0.58 7.38
N ARG A 245 6.98 -1.16 8.29
CA ARG A 245 7.36 -1.36 9.69
C ARG A 245 8.19 -2.63 9.89
N ILE A 246 7.82 -3.71 9.21
CA ILE A 246 8.35 -5.06 9.45
C ILE A 246 9.07 -5.59 8.20
N PHE A 247 8.34 -5.87 7.12
CA PHE A 247 8.85 -6.72 6.04
C PHE A 247 10.01 -6.13 5.23
N ASN A 248 10.05 -4.81 5.02
CA ASN A 248 11.16 -4.14 4.33
C ASN A 248 12.43 -4.05 5.18
N LYS A 249 12.33 -4.32 6.49
CA LYS A 249 13.43 -4.19 7.45
C LYS A 249 13.71 -5.50 8.20
N LEU A 250 13.24 -6.66 7.69
CA LEU A 250 13.36 -7.95 8.36
C LEU A 250 14.77 -8.20 8.88
N ASN A 251 15.79 -8.06 8.03
CA ASN A 251 17.20 -8.29 8.41
C ASN A 251 17.68 -7.50 9.64
N LYS A 252 17.08 -6.32 9.89
CA LYS A 252 17.50 -5.44 11.00
C LYS A 252 16.70 -5.65 12.27
N ILE A 253 15.44 -6.07 12.14
CA ILE A 253 14.51 -6.17 13.27
C ILE A 253 14.43 -7.60 13.83
N THR A 254 14.73 -8.60 13.00
CA THR A 254 14.70 -10.00 13.38
C THR A 254 16.10 -10.55 13.62
N TYR A 255 16.20 -11.50 14.52
CA TYR A 255 17.41 -12.29 14.78
C TYR A 255 17.04 -13.77 14.78
N ARG A 256 17.95 -14.64 14.35
CA ARG A 256 17.73 -16.10 14.32
C ARG A 256 18.41 -16.84 15.46
N ASP A 257 19.53 -16.30 15.93
CA ASP A 257 20.24 -16.87 17.06
C ASP A 257 19.48 -16.57 18.35
N ILE A 258 18.86 -17.61 18.92
CA ILE A 258 18.08 -17.51 20.15
C ILE A 258 18.93 -17.00 21.32
N ASN A 259 20.25 -17.17 21.30
CA ASN A 259 21.15 -16.71 22.36
C ASN A 259 21.14 -15.19 22.58
N HIS A 260 20.65 -14.41 21.60
CA HIS A 260 20.45 -12.97 21.78
C HIS A 260 19.43 -12.64 22.88
N TYR A 261 18.38 -13.46 23.01
CA TYR A 261 17.40 -13.38 24.09
C TYR A 261 16.76 -14.75 24.30
N ASN A 262 17.12 -15.41 25.40
CA ASN A 262 16.78 -16.81 25.66
C ASN A 262 16.23 -17.00 27.09
N PRO A 263 14.99 -16.56 27.37
CA PRO A 263 14.38 -16.69 28.70
C PRO A 263 14.21 -18.16 29.14
N LEU A 264 14.10 -19.08 28.18
CA LEU A 264 13.90 -20.51 28.38
C LEU A 264 15.20 -21.30 28.59
N ASN A 265 16.37 -20.64 28.48
CA ASN A 265 17.68 -21.28 28.57
C ASN A 265 17.85 -22.48 27.63
N ILE A 266 17.30 -22.38 26.41
CA ILE A 266 17.41 -23.43 25.38
C ILE A 266 18.87 -23.51 24.91
N SER A 267 19.46 -24.71 24.91
CA SER A 267 20.82 -24.91 24.40
C SER A 267 20.85 -24.72 22.87
N HIS A 268 21.69 -23.80 22.39
CA HIS A 268 21.80 -23.48 20.97
C HIS A 268 23.20 -22.91 20.63
N PRO A 269 23.80 -23.23 19.46
CA PRO A 269 23.33 -24.19 18.45
C PRO A 269 23.38 -25.64 18.95
N PRO A 270 22.67 -26.57 18.30
CA PRO A 270 22.83 -27.99 18.61
C PRO A 270 24.27 -28.45 18.33
N ALA A 271 24.79 -29.37 19.15
CA ALA A 271 26.16 -29.89 19.04
C ALA A 271 26.24 -31.32 18.50
N ASP A 272 25.12 -31.87 18.03
CA ASP A 272 24.99 -33.25 17.59
C ASP A 272 25.73 -33.50 16.25
N GLY A 273 26.68 -34.43 16.24
CA GLY A 273 27.55 -34.69 15.08
C GLY A 273 26.87 -35.28 13.84
N TYR A 274 25.60 -35.72 13.94
CA TYR A 274 24.83 -36.25 12.82
C TYR A 274 24.03 -35.17 12.07
N LEU A 275 24.08 -33.91 12.54
CA LEU A 275 23.36 -32.79 11.94
C LEU A 275 24.13 -32.20 10.75
N ASP A 276 23.37 -31.68 9.79
CA ASP A 276 23.93 -30.99 8.63
C ASP A 276 24.48 -29.60 9.01
N PRO A 277 25.36 -29.00 8.20
CA PRO A 277 25.96 -27.70 8.51
C PRO A 277 24.97 -26.55 8.67
N GLU A 278 23.79 -26.61 8.04
CA GLU A 278 22.77 -25.58 8.16
C GLU A 278 22.07 -25.68 9.53
N THR A 279 21.72 -26.88 9.98
CA THR A 279 21.07 -27.07 11.29
C THR A 279 22.03 -26.91 12.48
N LEU A 280 23.33 -27.12 12.28
CA LEU A 280 24.38 -26.78 13.24
C LEU A 280 24.64 -25.27 13.36
N SER A 281 24.24 -24.48 12.36
CA SER A 281 24.42 -23.04 12.36
C SER A 281 23.40 -22.35 13.24
N ALA A 282 23.86 -21.44 14.12
CA ALA A 282 22.96 -20.65 14.96
C ALA A 282 22.03 -19.71 14.17
N VAL A 283 22.33 -19.44 12.90
CA VAL A 283 21.53 -18.58 12.02
C VAL A 283 20.94 -19.32 10.82
N GLY A 284 21.08 -20.65 10.79
CA GLY A 284 20.78 -21.45 9.61
C GLY A 284 21.62 -21.01 8.41
N ASP A 285 20.96 -20.85 7.26
CA ASP A 285 21.54 -20.36 6.01
C ASP A 285 21.82 -18.84 5.95
N GLY A 286 21.42 -18.08 6.97
CA GLY A 286 21.55 -16.62 7.02
C GLY A 286 20.70 -15.83 5.99
N LYS A 287 19.84 -16.47 5.19
CA LYS A 287 19.06 -15.81 4.13
C LYS A 287 17.67 -15.42 4.60
N ILE A 288 17.30 -14.16 4.40
CA ILE A 288 15.95 -13.63 4.75
C ILE A 288 14.84 -14.41 4.03
N SER A 289 15.08 -14.88 2.81
CA SER A 289 14.12 -15.65 2.02
C SER A 289 13.72 -16.98 2.66
N SER A 290 14.51 -17.48 3.61
CA SER A 290 14.27 -18.76 4.29
C SER A 290 13.47 -18.58 5.58
N ILE A 291 13.19 -17.34 6.00
CA ILE A 291 12.30 -17.07 7.14
C ILE A 291 10.86 -17.41 6.74
N ASN A 292 10.27 -18.37 7.46
CA ASN A 292 8.89 -18.78 7.27
C ASN A 292 8.03 -18.54 8.51
N LEU A 293 8.62 -18.46 9.69
CA LEU A 293 7.94 -18.18 10.95
C LEU A 293 8.63 -17.02 11.66
N ILE A 294 7.87 -15.99 12.07
CA ILE A 294 8.37 -14.87 12.86
C ILE A 294 7.61 -14.83 14.18
N VAL A 295 8.31 -15.10 15.27
CA VAL A 295 7.72 -15.23 16.60
C VAL A 295 8.41 -14.26 17.56
N PRO A 296 7.65 -13.48 18.33
CA PRO A 296 8.24 -12.65 19.37
C PRO A 296 8.49 -13.47 20.65
N GLN A 297 9.46 -13.03 21.45
CA GLN A 297 9.80 -13.67 22.73
C GLN A 297 9.50 -12.73 23.90
N ASP A 298 8.72 -13.20 24.87
CA ASP A 298 8.34 -12.47 26.08
C ASP A 298 9.18 -12.91 27.30
N CYS A 299 8.69 -12.64 28.51
CA CYS A 299 9.39 -13.01 29.74
C CYS A 299 9.46 -14.52 30.01
N GLY A 300 8.53 -15.29 29.44
CA GLY A 300 8.38 -16.72 29.65
C GLY A 300 8.93 -17.55 28.49
N GLY A 301 9.00 -17.01 27.28
CA GLY A 301 9.38 -17.79 26.12
C GLY A 301 8.80 -17.26 24.83
N PHE A 302 8.29 -18.14 23.99
CA PHE A 302 7.70 -17.80 22.71
C PHE A 302 6.28 -17.30 22.92
N ASN A 303 5.93 -16.15 22.32
CA ASN A 303 4.59 -15.62 22.43
C ASN A 303 3.79 -15.75 21.12
N LEU A 304 2.66 -16.46 21.18
CA LEU A 304 1.80 -16.71 20.02
C LEU A 304 0.53 -15.86 19.99
N GLY A 305 0.52 -14.74 20.71
CA GLY A 305 -0.57 -13.77 20.65
C GLY A 305 -0.51 -12.82 19.45
N SER A 306 0.68 -12.65 18.87
CA SER A 306 0.90 -11.90 17.62
C SER A 306 2.15 -12.41 16.91
N PHE A 307 1.98 -13.20 15.86
CA PHE A 307 3.09 -13.81 15.12
C PHE A 307 2.79 -13.97 13.62
N PHE A 308 3.82 -14.08 12.79
CA PHE A 308 3.67 -14.18 11.34
C PHE A 308 4.09 -15.54 10.82
N VAL A 309 3.31 -16.05 9.88
CA VAL A 309 3.57 -17.28 9.16
C VAL A 309 3.58 -17.00 7.67
N ARG A 310 4.59 -17.49 6.96
CA ARG A 310 4.69 -17.41 5.51
C ARG A 310 4.09 -18.65 4.88
N ARG A 311 3.42 -18.51 3.73
CA ARG A 311 3.06 -19.66 2.89
C ARG A 311 4.34 -20.30 2.35
N SER A 312 4.57 -21.55 2.70
CA SER A 312 5.68 -22.36 2.17
C SER A 312 5.43 -23.84 2.39
N VAL A 313 6.15 -24.69 1.65
CA VAL A 313 6.13 -26.15 1.87
C VAL A 313 6.63 -26.50 3.28
N TRP A 314 7.58 -25.74 3.82
CA TRP A 314 8.05 -25.89 5.19
C TRP A 314 6.94 -25.63 6.20
N THR A 315 6.14 -24.58 5.97
CA THR A 315 5.03 -24.21 6.84
C THR A 315 3.94 -25.28 6.85
N ASP A 316 3.59 -25.83 5.69
CA ASP A 316 2.60 -26.91 5.63
C ASP A 316 3.04 -28.12 6.47
N ARG A 317 4.33 -28.50 6.38
CA ARG A 317 4.93 -29.56 7.21
C ARG A 317 4.96 -29.22 8.69
N LEU A 318 5.32 -27.98 9.04
CA LEU A 318 5.28 -27.52 10.43
C LEU A 318 3.87 -27.66 10.99
N LEU A 319 2.84 -27.20 10.26
CA LEU A 319 1.46 -27.28 10.72
C LEU A 319 0.96 -28.72 10.83
N ASP A 320 1.51 -29.68 10.09
CA ASP A 320 1.17 -31.11 10.24
C ASP A 320 1.73 -31.68 11.54
N ILE A 321 2.97 -31.33 11.90
CA ILE A 321 3.64 -31.83 13.11
C ILE A 321 3.20 -31.07 14.36
N TRP A 322 2.93 -29.77 14.23
CA TRP A 322 2.46 -28.93 15.33
C TRP A 322 1.10 -29.40 15.85
N TRP A 323 0.25 -29.94 14.97
CA TRP A 323 -1.01 -30.56 15.35
C TRP A 323 -0.99 -32.06 15.09
N ASP A 324 0.03 -32.74 15.60
CA ASP A 324 0.10 -34.20 15.59
C ASP A 324 -0.79 -34.80 16.71
N PRO A 325 -1.79 -35.64 16.38
CA PRO A 325 -2.66 -36.24 17.38
C PRO A 325 -1.91 -37.06 18.45
N VAL A 326 -0.82 -37.74 18.06
CA VAL A 326 -0.04 -38.57 18.98
C VAL A 326 0.75 -37.71 19.95
N GLY A 327 1.48 -36.72 19.44
CA GLY A 327 2.20 -35.75 20.27
C GLY A 327 1.27 -34.99 21.21
N TYR A 328 0.12 -34.54 20.70
CA TYR A 328 -0.90 -33.90 21.53
C TYR A 328 -1.39 -34.83 22.65
N GLU A 329 -1.82 -36.07 22.35
CA GLU A 329 -2.34 -36.99 23.36
C GLU A 329 -1.31 -37.29 24.46
N GLN A 330 -0.04 -37.42 24.11
CA GLN A 330 1.03 -37.70 25.09
C GLN A 330 1.42 -36.50 25.95
N LYS A 331 1.34 -35.28 25.42
CA LYS A 331 1.96 -34.09 26.03
C LYS A 331 1.01 -32.98 26.44
N HIS A 332 -0.26 -33.01 26.01
CA HIS A 332 -1.23 -31.95 26.32
C HIS A 332 -1.43 -31.71 27.82
N MET A 333 -1.27 -32.75 28.65
CA MET A 333 -1.36 -32.62 30.12
C MET A 333 -0.08 -32.05 30.76
N GLU A 334 1.05 -32.10 30.05
CA GLU A 334 2.33 -31.53 30.50
C GLU A 334 2.47 -30.05 30.08
N TRP A 335 1.88 -29.68 28.93
CA TRP A 335 1.97 -28.34 28.34
C TRP A 335 0.92 -27.38 28.89
N GLU A 336 1.29 -26.63 29.92
CA GLU A 336 0.43 -25.62 30.55
C GLU A 336 0.02 -24.51 29.56
N HIS A 337 0.94 -24.06 28.70
CA HIS A 337 0.67 -23.07 27.64
C HIS A 337 0.38 -23.71 26.29
N LYS A 338 -0.01 -24.99 26.28
CA LYS A 338 -0.60 -25.68 25.12
C LYS A 338 0.25 -25.60 23.85
N GLU A 339 -0.22 -24.91 22.82
CA GLU A 339 0.43 -24.82 21.51
C GLU A 339 1.72 -23.99 21.54
N GLN A 340 1.88 -23.09 22.54
CA GLN A 340 3.11 -22.34 22.75
C GLN A 340 4.23 -23.29 23.20
N ASP A 341 4.01 -24.04 24.27
CA ASP A 341 4.96 -25.02 24.79
C ASP A 341 5.25 -26.11 23.74
N ALA A 342 4.26 -26.50 22.94
CA ALA A 342 4.45 -27.44 21.84
C ALA A 342 5.43 -26.89 20.78
N LEU A 343 5.32 -25.61 20.42
CA LEU A 343 6.25 -24.99 19.49
C LEU A 343 7.65 -24.88 20.08
N GLU A 344 7.77 -24.56 21.37
CA GLU A 344 9.05 -24.51 22.08
C GLU A 344 9.71 -25.90 22.16
N TYR A 345 8.91 -26.93 22.44
CA TYR A 345 9.35 -28.32 22.43
C TYR A 345 9.84 -28.74 21.05
N MET A 346 9.09 -28.43 20.00
CA MET A 346 9.50 -28.72 18.63
C MET A 346 10.76 -27.94 18.24
N TYR A 347 10.85 -26.65 18.56
CA TYR A 347 12.06 -25.85 18.30
C TYR A 347 13.28 -26.43 19.01
N THR A 348 13.11 -26.93 20.23
CA THR A 348 14.17 -27.55 21.03
C THR A 348 14.59 -28.90 20.47
N ASN A 349 13.66 -29.75 20.04
CA ASN A 349 13.94 -31.14 19.68
C ASN A 349 14.04 -31.42 18.17
N GLN A 350 13.58 -30.52 17.30
CA GLN A 350 13.51 -30.72 15.85
C GLN A 350 14.44 -29.73 15.11
N PRO A 351 15.66 -30.17 14.72
CA PRO A 351 16.67 -29.27 14.17
C PRO A 351 16.27 -28.53 12.89
N TRP A 352 15.47 -29.17 12.03
CA TRP A 352 15.01 -28.60 10.75
C TRP A 352 14.07 -27.39 10.90
N ILE A 353 13.54 -27.14 12.11
CA ILE A 353 12.65 -25.99 12.37
C ILE A 353 13.47 -24.70 12.49
N ARG A 354 14.64 -24.75 13.15
CA ARG A 354 15.39 -23.55 13.59
C ARG A 354 15.83 -22.63 12.44
N PRO A 355 16.36 -23.12 11.31
CA PRO A 355 16.80 -22.26 10.19
C PRO A 355 15.68 -21.37 9.61
N HIS A 356 14.43 -21.80 9.77
CA HIS A 356 13.26 -21.15 9.20
C HIS A 356 12.47 -20.27 10.19
N VAL A 357 12.85 -20.28 11.47
CA VAL A 357 12.28 -19.44 12.52
C VAL A 357 13.17 -18.20 12.71
N ALA A 358 12.54 -17.04 12.77
CA ALA A 358 13.20 -15.81 13.17
C ALA A 358 12.47 -15.17 14.35
N PHE A 359 13.23 -14.67 15.30
CA PHE A 359 12.69 -13.96 16.45
C PHE A 359 12.64 -12.46 16.17
N ILE A 360 11.64 -11.81 16.74
CA ILE A 360 11.49 -10.36 16.71
C ILE A 360 11.35 -9.84 18.13
N GLN A 361 11.81 -8.62 18.38
CA GLN A 361 11.63 -7.99 19.70
C GLN A 361 10.13 -7.90 20.03
N GLN A 362 9.73 -8.35 21.22
CA GLN A 362 8.33 -8.37 21.69
C GLN A 362 7.60 -7.06 21.40
N ARG A 363 8.19 -5.92 21.79
CA ARG A 363 7.60 -4.59 21.61
C ARG A 363 7.32 -4.18 20.17
N SER A 364 7.96 -4.83 19.20
CA SER A 364 7.77 -4.48 17.79
C SER A 364 6.40 -4.87 17.25
N ILE A 365 5.83 -5.99 17.72
CA ILE A 365 4.57 -6.55 17.18
C ILE A 365 3.62 -7.07 18.26
N ASN A 366 4.04 -7.07 19.53
CA ASN A 366 3.37 -7.77 20.62
C ASN A 366 3.71 -7.17 22.01
N SER A 367 3.81 -5.85 22.14
CA SER A 367 4.21 -5.23 23.42
C SER A 367 3.21 -5.55 24.53
N PHE A 368 3.67 -5.77 25.75
CA PHE A 368 2.76 -6.00 26.87
C PHE A 368 2.37 -4.73 27.62
N PRO A 369 1.20 -4.68 28.26
CA PRO A 369 0.86 -3.59 29.18
C PRO A 369 1.74 -3.66 30.44
N PRO A 370 2.03 -2.52 31.08
CA PRO A 370 2.71 -2.50 32.38
C PRO A 370 1.98 -3.41 33.39
N GLY A 371 2.74 -4.23 34.14
CA GLY A 371 2.19 -5.18 35.10
C GLY A 371 1.88 -6.57 34.53
N ALA A 372 2.06 -6.78 33.23
CA ALA A 372 2.22 -8.13 32.68
C ALA A 372 3.60 -8.71 33.05
N CYS A 373 3.79 -10.02 32.84
CA CYS A 373 5.08 -10.69 33.11
C CYS A 373 5.55 -10.78 34.58
N GLY A 374 4.62 -10.73 35.54
CA GLY A 374 4.86 -11.05 36.95
C GLY A 374 5.63 -9.98 37.76
N GLU A 375 6.12 -10.37 38.94
CA GLU A 375 6.66 -9.45 39.96
C GLU A 375 7.99 -8.76 39.60
N LYS A 376 8.64 -9.15 38.49
CA LYS A 376 9.91 -8.55 38.04
C LYS A 376 9.78 -7.09 37.57
N GLY A 377 8.57 -6.55 37.57
CA GLY A 377 8.28 -5.15 37.28
C GLY A 377 8.39 -4.80 35.80
N ASP A 378 8.30 -3.50 35.52
CA ASP A 378 8.26 -2.99 34.15
C ASP A 378 9.63 -3.12 33.44
N ASN A 379 9.74 -4.06 32.50
CA ASN A 379 10.86 -4.18 31.59
C ASN A 379 10.66 -3.34 30.30
N PRO A 380 11.55 -2.37 30.01
CA PRO A 380 11.46 -1.52 28.83
C PRO A 380 11.61 -2.28 27.51
N LYS A 381 12.05 -3.54 27.50
CA LYS A 381 12.16 -4.37 26.28
C LYS A 381 10.88 -5.13 25.93
N ILE A 382 9.95 -5.28 26.89
CA ILE A 382 8.75 -6.12 26.77
C ILE A 382 7.48 -5.26 26.80
N HIS A 383 7.46 -4.26 27.68
CA HIS A 383 6.27 -3.45 27.89
C HIS A 383 6.14 -2.28 26.93
N TYR A 384 4.90 -1.88 26.70
CA TYR A 384 4.51 -0.82 25.80
C TYR A 384 5.14 0.52 26.21
N GLN A 385 5.85 1.16 25.29
CA GLN A 385 6.31 2.53 25.48
C GLN A 385 5.62 3.51 24.54
N GLU A 386 5.02 4.53 25.13
CA GLU A 386 4.35 5.60 24.39
C GLU A 386 5.32 6.40 23.51
N LYS A 387 6.54 6.67 23.99
CA LYS A 387 7.53 7.48 23.29
C LYS A 387 8.01 6.83 21.99
N ASP A 388 8.17 5.51 22.02
CA ASP A 388 8.69 4.74 20.89
C ASP A 388 7.60 4.34 19.89
N ARG A 389 6.33 4.60 20.22
CA ARG A 389 5.15 4.32 19.38
C ARG A 389 5.14 2.85 18.99
N ASP A 390 5.08 1.98 20.00
CA ASP A 390 4.99 0.53 19.82
C ASP A 390 3.76 0.18 18.97
N PHE A 391 3.92 -0.77 18.06
CA PHE A 391 2.98 -0.98 16.95
C PHE A 391 1.67 -1.63 17.39
N VAL A 392 1.76 -2.61 18.28
CA VAL A 392 0.66 -3.42 18.79
C VAL A 392 0.88 -3.70 20.27
N VAL A 393 -0.18 -3.52 21.05
CA VAL A 393 -0.23 -3.95 22.45
C VAL A 393 -1.03 -5.25 22.56
N ASN A 394 -0.53 -6.18 23.37
CA ASN A 394 -1.18 -7.45 23.69
C ASN A 394 -1.42 -7.51 25.19
N MET A 395 -2.69 -7.51 25.58
CA MET A 395 -3.13 -7.66 26.97
C MET A 395 -3.17 -9.14 27.36
N ALA A 396 -2.11 -9.89 27.03
CA ALA A 396 -2.01 -11.29 27.37
C ALA A 396 -2.01 -11.48 28.89
N GLY A 397 -2.75 -12.49 29.37
CA GLY A 397 -2.84 -12.80 30.80
C GLY A 397 -3.54 -11.75 31.66
N CYS A 398 -4.31 -10.82 31.06
CA CYS A 398 -5.08 -9.84 31.83
C CYS A 398 -6.22 -10.47 32.65
N GLU A 399 -6.63 -11.70 32.31
CA GLU A 399 -7.64 -12.47 33.03
C GLU A 399 -7.17 -12.89 34.44
N TRP A 400 -5.85 -12.91 34.66
CA TRP A 400 -5.21 -13.32 35.91
C TRP A 400 -4.97 -12.10 36.83
N GLY A 401 -6.06 -11.52 37.33
CA GLY A 401 -6.01 -10.44 38.34
C GLY A 401 -5.87 -9.02 37.79
N ARG A 402 -6.00 -8.80 36.47
CA ARG A 402 -6.07 -7.48 35.85
C ARG A 402 -7.44 -7.27 35.18
N ASP A 403 -7.68 -6.09 34.62
CA ASP A 403 -8.92 -5.79 33.89
C ASP A 403 -8.64 -5.58 32.41
N CYS A 404 -8.82 -6.65 31.63
CA CYS A 404 -8.66 -6.68 30.18
C CYS A 404 -9.45 -5.56 29.47
N TRP A 405 -10.68 -5.30 29.92
CA TRP A 405 -11.56 -4.34 29.27
C TRP A 405 -11.09 -2.92 29.55
N ALA A 406 -10.75 -2.62 30.80
CA ALA A 406 -10.24 -1.30 31.18
C ALA A 406 -8.91 -1.01 30.48
N GLU A 407 -8.00 -1.98 30.41
CA GLU A 407 -6.73 -1.84 29.67
C GLU A 407 -6.98 -1.58 28.18
N MET A 408 -7.80 -2.41 27.52
CA MET A 408 -8.15 -2.25 26.11
C MET A 408 -8.77 -0.87 25.84
N TYR A 409 -9.67 -0.43 26.73
CA TYR A 409 -10.28 0.89 26.66
C TYR A 409 -9.24 2.02 26.77
N ASN A 410 -8.31 1.92 27.71
CA ASN A 410 -7.24 2.88 27.91
C ASN A 410 -6.32 2.96 26.68
N TYR A 411 -5.89 1.82 26.14
CA TYR A 411 -5.07 1.78 24.92
C TYR A 411 -5.83 2.29 23.68
N ARG A 412 -7.14 2.03 23.59
CA ARG A 412 -7.98 2.60 22.55
C ARG A 412 -8.03 4.12 22.62
N GLN A 413 -8.20 4.69 23.81
CA GLN A 413 -8.16 6.15 24.00
C GLN A 413 -6.77 6.72 23.69
N LEU A 414 -5.72 6.03 24.15
CA LEU A 414 -4.34 6.41 23.91
C LEU A 414 -4.01 6.43 22.42
N SER A 415 -4.33 5.36 21.68
CA SER A 415 -4.14 5.30 20.23
C SER A 415 -4.90 6.43 19.52
N ASN A 416 -6.14 6.71 19.92
CA ASN A 416 -6.91 7.82 19.35
C ASN A 416 -6.25 9.19 19.62
N ARG A 417 -5.71 9.42 20.82
CA ARG A 417 -4.97 10.64 21.18
C ARG A 417 -3.69 10.79 20.37
N LEU A 418 -2.94 9.69 20.25
CA LEU A 418 -1.64 9.61 19.59
C LEU A 418 -1.74 9.76 18.06
N ASN A 419 -2.85 9.33 17.46
CA ASN A 419 -3.09 9.34 16.02
C ASN A 419 -4.07 10.42 15.55
N ARG A 420 -4.32 11.47 16.35
CA ARG A 420 -5.15 12.60 15.93
C ARG A 420 -4.56 13.30 14.71
N ASN A 421 -5.43 13.66 13.77
CA ASN A 421 -5.04 14.43 12.60
C ASN A 421 -4.56 15.83 13.03
N PRO A 422 -3.64 16.48 12.27
CA PRO A 422 -3.18 17.83 12.58
C PRO A 422 -4.33 18.84 12.72
N TRP A 423 -5.38 18.69 11.92
CA TRP A 423 -6.59 19.50 12.00
C TRP A 423 -7.40 19.26 13.28
N GLU A 424 -7.45 18.03 13.77
CA GLU A 424 -8.11 17.70 15.04
C GLU A 424 -7.33 18.29 16.20
N LYS A 425 -5.99 18.14 16.20
CA LYS A 425 -5.11 18.78 17.19
C LYS A 425 -5.29 20.29 17.21
N PHE A 426 -5.42 20.92 16.04
CA PHE A 426 -5.70 22.35 15.93
C PHE A 426 -7.06 22.73 16.53
N LYS A 427 -8.13 22.00 16.20
CA LYS A 427 -9.47 22.22 16.77
C LYS A 427 -9.48 22.08 18.28
N ASP A 428 -8.79 21.07 18.80
CA ASP A 428 -8.68 20.83 20.25
C ASP A 428 -7.94 21.99 20.93
N GLY A 429 -6.83 22.46 20.35
CA GLY A 429 -6.09 23.62 20.86
C GLY A 429 -6.94 24.89 20.95
N ILE A 430 -7.84 25.13 19.98
CA ILE A 430 -8.82 26.21 20.04
C ILE A 430 -9.84 25.97 21.16
N SER A 431 -10.42 24.77 21.23
CA SER A 431 -11.41 24.41 22.24
C SER A 431 -10.86 24.55 23.66
N ASP A 432 -9.64 24.07 23.91
CA ASP A 432 -8.96 24.14 25.21
C ASP A 432 -8.63 25.58 25.59
N SER A 433 -8.23 26.41 24.61
CA SER A 433 -8.00 27.85 24.83
C SER A 433 -9.29 28.57 25.22
N ILE A 434 -10.40 28.25 24.55
CA ILE A 434 -11.73 28.80 24.87
C ILE A 434 -12.19 28.34 26.27
N LYS A 435 -11.93 27.08 26.63
CA LYS A 435 -12.26 26.53 27.95
C LYS A 435 -11.48 27.23 29.06
N LYS A 436 -10.16 27.38 28.91
CA LYS A 436 -9.31 28.15 29.84
C LYS A 436 -9.78 29.60 30.01
N MET A 437 -10.15 30.27 28.92
CA MET A 437 -10.67 31.64 28.97
C MET A 437 -12.03 31.73 29.66
N ARG A 438 -12.87 30.69 29.57
CA ARG A 438 -14.15 30.61 30.30
C ARG A 438 -13.95 30.32 31.80
N GLU A 439 -12.97 29.51 32.14
CA GLU A 439 -12.59 29.21 33.53
C GLU A 439 -11.98 30.44 34.20
N SER A 440 -11.05 31.15 33.53
CA SER A 440 -10.47 32.39 34.06
C SER A 440 -11.53 33.47 34.30
N LYS A 441 -12.48 33.65 33.37
CA LYS A 441 -13.62 34.57 33.56
C LYS A 441 -14.56 34.17 34.70
N LYS A 442 -14.66 32.88 35.04
CA LYS A 442 -15.44 32.41 36.20
C LYS A 442 -14.69 32.70 37.51
N ASP A 443 -13.37 32.56 37.51
CA ASP A 443 -12.54 32.85 38.67
C ASP A 443 -12.47 34.36 38.95
N ASP A 444 -12.38 35.19 37.91
CA ASP A 444 -12.44 36.66 38.05
C ASP A 444 -13.80 37.13 38.59
N LYS A 445 -14.91 36.50 38.15
CA LYS A 445 -16.25 36.77 38.71
C LYS A 445 -16.41 36.29 40.16
N LYS A 446 -15.71 35.24 40.57
CA LYS A 446 -15.72 34.79 41.98
C LYS A 446 -14.89 35.71 42.88
N LYS A 447 -13.81 36.30 42.37
CA LYS A 447 -12.96 37.25 43.12
C LYS A 447 -13.54 38.66 43.24
N GLY A 448 -14.43 39.08 42.33
CA GLY A 448 -15.11 40.38 42.39
C GLY A 448 -16.37 40.43 43.27
N ASN A 449 -16.75 39.32 43.91
CA ASN A 449 -17.92 39.21 44.80
C ASN A 449 -17.55 39.00 46.29
N HIS A 450 -16.27 39.14 46.63
CA HIS A 450 -15.76 39.36 47.98
C HIS A 450 -15.17 40.77 48.04
#